data_AF-A0A2E8UU56-F1
#
_entry.id   AF-A0A2E8UU56-F1
#
_cell.length_a   1.000
_cell.length_b   1.000
_cell.length_c   1.000
_cell.angle_alpha   90.00
_cell.angle_beta   90.00
_cell.angle_gamma   90.00
#
_symmetry.space_group_name_H-M   'P 1'
#
loop_
_entity.id
_entity.type
_entity.pdbx_description
1 polymer ?
#
loop_
_entity_poly.entity_id
_entity_poly.type
_entity_poly.pdbx_seq_one_letter_code
_entity_poly.pdbx_strand_id
1 'polypeptide(L)'
;ELAEKISKDLAYKAWNKRGELNRSVPSIKEALEEAQKIYVGPKPEGAENYVPSDGSALQEAEKTEHSHLGPIVLMDVRDNIGGGSTADSTHILKVAQEMKIDGYLQTLYDPESVELCVNAGEGAEVTIDVGGKTDNMHGEPITITGTVKRIHDGKYEEHRPNHGGQRFFDDGERVRFDTNDGKTIILTSLRTGNTAREQIYSMGIKPENYKVIVAKGVSSPRPAYHPIASEIIVVNTPGVTSADLSTFEYKNIRKSLYPFQEPDYPPNSNE
;
A
#
# COMPACT_ATOMS: atom_id res chain seq x y z
N GLU A 1 -36.10 -3.88 22.31
CA GLU A 1 -36.57 -4.93 21.40
C GLU A 1 -35.91 -4.86 20.01
N LEU A 2 -36.19 -3.85 19.17
CA LEU A 2 -35.61 -3.81 17.81
C LEU A 2 -34.07 -3.79 17.76
N ALA A 3 -33.43 -2.97 18.61
CA ALA A 3 -31.97 -2.89 18.66
C ALA A 3 -31.31 -4.24 19.04
N GLU A 4 -31.93 -4.97 19.96
CA GLU A 4 -31.45 -6.29 20.37
C GLU A 4 -31.57 -7.31 19.22
N LYS A 5 -32.74 -7.35 18.56
CA LYS A 5 -32.97 -8.22 17.40
C LYS A 5 -31.95 -7.98 16.29
N ILE A 6 -31.73 -6.72 15.94
CA ILE A 6 -30.77 -6.35 14.89
C ILE A 6 -29.34 -6.69 15.31
N SER A 7 -28.97 -6.45 16.57
CA SER A 7 -27.65 -6.79 17.09
C SER A 7 -27.38 -8.30 17.02
N LYS A 8 -28.35 -9.14 17.43
CA LYS A 8 -28.27 -10.61 17.34
C LYS A 8 -28.12 -11.08 15.89
N ASP A 9 -28.93 -10.55 14.97
CA ASP A 9 -28.88 -10.91 13.54
C ASP A 9 -27.53 -10.54 12.89
N LEU A 10 -27.02 -9.32 13.13
CA LEU A 10 -25.72 -8.89 12.61
C LEU A 10 -24.57 -9.71 13.18
N ALA A 11 -24.58 -9.99 14.48
CA ALA A 11 -23.56 -10.81 15.14
C ALA A 11 -23.55 -12.25 14.57
N TYR A 12 -24.73 -12.84 14.37
CA TYR A 12 -24.86 -14.17 13.78
C TYR A 12 -24.35 -14.22 12.32
N LYS A 13 -24.69 -13.22 11.50
CA LYS A 13 -24.18 -13.10 10.13
C LYS A 13 -22.67 -12.97 10.09
N ALA A 14 -22.11 -12.08 10.91
CA ALA A 14 -20.66 -11.90 11.02
C ALA A 14 -19.97 -13.19 11.47
N TRP A 15 -20.56 -13.91 12.43
CA TRP A 15 -20.05 -15.19 12.89
C TRP A 15 -19.93 -16.19 11.76
N ASN A 16 -21.01 -16.44 11.01
CA ASN A 16 -21.01 -17.43 9.94
C ASN A 16 -20.07 -17.08 8.79
N LYS A 17 -19.77 -15.79 8.61
CA LYS A 17 -18.83 -15.30 7.59
C LYS A 17 -17.36 -15.27 8.03
N ARG A 18 -17.06 -15.44 9.32
CA ARG A 18 -15.70 -15.25 9.87
C ARG A 18 -14.60 -16.04 9.14
N GLY A 19 -14.88 -17.29 8.74
CA GLY A 19 -13.91 -18.12 8.04
C GLY A 19 -13.66 -17.68 6.59
N GLU A 20 -14.67 -17.09 5.93
CA GLU A 20 -14.57 -16.59 4.55
C GLU A 20 -13.64 -15.37 4.43
N LEU A 21 -13.37 -14.69 5.56
CA LEU A 21 -12.48 -13.55 5.65
C LEU A 21 -10.99 -13.96 5.66
N ASN A 22 -10.68 -15.21 6.03
CA ASN A 22 -9.33 -15.74 6.07
C ASN A 22 -8.93 -16.28 4.69
N ARG A 23 -8.55 -15.38 3.79
CA ARG A 23 -8.09 -15.72 2.44
C ARG A 23 -6.57 -15.62 2.37
N SER A 24 -5.94 -16.64 1.77
CA SER A 24 -4.52 -16.55 1.44
C SER A 24 -4.31 -15.49 0.37
N VAL A 25 -3.20 -14.77 0.47
CA VAL A 25 -2.76 -13.77 -0.51
C VAL A 25 -1.32 -14.11 -0.90
N PRO A 26 -0.89 -13.81 -2.15
CA PRO A 26 0.42 -14.21 -2.65
C PRO A 26 1.56 -13.66 -1.79
N SER A 27 2.65 -14.43 -1.70
CA SER A 27 3.93 -13.94 -1.18
C SER A 27 4.48 -12.80 -2.05
N ILE A 28 5.47 -12.08 -1.53
CA ILE A 28 6.14 -10.98 -2.26
C ILE A 28 6.66 -11.45 -3.62
N LYS A 29 7.32 -12.62 -3.65
CA LYS A 29 7.89 -13.18 -4.88
C LYS A 29 6.79 -13.57 -5.87
N GLU A 30 5.75 -14.27 -5.41
CA GLU A 30 4.62 -14.66 -6.27
C GLU A 30 3.92 -13.44 -6.87
N ALA A 31 3.69 -12.39 -6.06
CA ALA A 31 3.07 -11.16 -6.52
C ALA A 31 3.92 -10.42 -7.57
N LEU A 32 5.24 -10.39 -7.41
CA LEU A 32 6.15 -9.78 -8.40
C LEU A 32 6.27 -10.63 -9.69
N GLU A 33 6.21 -11.96 -9.58
CA GLU A 33 6.15 -12.85 -10.75
C GLU A 33 4.81 -12.71 -11.49
N GLU A 34 3.71 -12.58 -10.77
CA GLU A 34 2.38 -12.32 -11.32
C GLU A 34 2.33 -10.94 -11.99
N ALA A 35 2.87 -9.90 -11.35
CA ALA A 35 2.96 -8.56 -11.92
C ALA A 35 3.69 -8.56 -13.27
N GLN A 36 4.81 -9.28 -13.38
CA GLN A 36 5.54 -9.42 -14.65
C GLN A 36 4.74 -10.13 -15.74
N LYS A 37 3.88 -11.09 -15.37
CA LYS A 37 3.04 -11.83 -16.33
C LYS A 37 1.86 -11.01 -16.80
N ILE A 38 1.24 -10.23 -15.91
CA ILE A 38 0.04 -9.45 -16.20
C ILE A 38 0.37 -8.15 -16.92
N TYR A 39 1.51 -7.51 -16.60
CA TYR A 39 1.83 -6.21 -17.16
C TYR A 39 2.03 -6.26 -18.68
N VAL A 40 1.17 -5.54 -19.41
CA VAL A 40 1.22 -5.44 -20.88
C VAL A 40 1.88 -4.14 -21.33
N GLY A 41 1.74 -3.06 -20.56
CA GLY A 41 2.24 -1.74 -20.94
C GLY A 41 1.60 -0.60 -20.14
N PRO A 42 2.01 0.64 -20.39
CA PRO A 42 1.51 1.80 -19.66
C PRO A 42 0.04 2.08 -19.96
N LYS A 43 -0.67 2.72 -19.03
CA LYS A 43 -2.05 3.18 -19.28
C LYS A 43 -2.00 4.46 -20.14
N PRO A 44 -2.79 4.58 -21.21
CA PRO A 44 -2.82 5.79 -22.02
C PRO A 44 -3.17 7.04 -21.21
N GLU A 45 -2.58 8.18 -21.59
CA GLU A 45 -2.85 9.44 -20.92
C GLU A 45 -4.34 9.81 -21.00
N GLY A 46 -4.94 10.12 -19.84
CA GLY A 46 -6.36 10.45 -19.72
C GLY A 46 -7.30 9.24 -19.71
N ALA A 47 -6.80 8.01 -19.89
CA ALA A 47 -7.61 6.82 -19.71
C ALA A 47 -7.67 6.43 -18.22
N GLU A 48 -8.88 6.19 -17.72
CA GLU A 48 -9.11 5.74 -16.35
C GLU A 48 -10.11 4.59 -16.32
N ASN A 49 -9.91 3.64 -15.40
CA ASN A 49 -10.91 2.65 -15.06
C ASN A 49 -12.05 3.30 -14.28
N TYR A 50 -13.25 2.77 -14.46
CA TYR A 50 -14.41 3.24 -13.70
C TYR A 50 -14.24 2.97 -12.21
N VAL A 51 -14.54 4.00 -11.40
CA VAL A 51 -14.69 3.88 -9.95
C VAL A 51 -16.07 4.44 -9.60
N PRO A 52 -16.90 3.69 -8.85
CA PRO A 52 -18.22 4.18 -8.47
C PRO A 52 -18.14 5.47 -7.64
N SER A 53 -19.05 6.40 -7.93
CA SER A 53 -19.21 7.68 -7.22
C SER A 53 -20.59 7.83 -6.57
N ASP A 54 -21.41 6.79 -6.64
CA ASP A 54 -22.79 6.73 -6.11
C ASP A 54 -22.88 6.17 -4.69
N GLY A 55 -21.73 5.89 -4.05
CA GLY A 55 -21.65 5.28 -2.72
C GLY A 55 -21.78 3.75 -2.73
N SER A 56 -21.88 3.12 -3.90
CA SER A 56 -21.75 1.67 -3.99
C SER A 56 -20.35 1.20 -3.56
N ALA A 57 -20.26 -0.03 -3.08
CA ALA A 57 -18.99 -0.60 -2.66
C ALA A 57 -18.03 -0.65 -3.85
N LEU A 58 -16.75 -0.36 -3.60
CA LEU A 58 -15.70 -0.56 -4.60
C LEU A 58 -15.65 -2.05 -4.96
N GLN A 59 -15.92 -2.38 -6.22
CA GLN A 59 -15.87 -3.73 -6.75
C GLN A 59 -14.57 -3.95 -7.54
N GLU A 60 -14.38 -5.16 -8.07
CA GLU A 60 -13.36 -5.40 -9.10
C GLU A 60 -13.61 -4.50 -10.31
N ALA A 61 -12.54 -4.11 -11.00
CA ALA A 61 -12.64 -3.21 -12.14
C ALA A 61 -13.51 -3.85 -13.22
N GLU A 62 -14.52 -3.13 -13.69
CA GLU A 62 -15.21 -3.56 -14.92
C GLU A 62 -14.21 -3.53 -16.09
N LYS A 63 -14.25 -4.57 -16.93
CA LYS A 63 -13.36 -4.64 -18.09
C LYS A 63 -13.74 -3.55 -19.09
N THR A 64 -12.78 -2.68 -19.40
CA THR A 64 -12.89 -1.62 -20.41
C THR A 64 -11.82 -1.79 -21.48
N GLU A 65 -11.82 -0.93 -22.50
CA GLU A 65 -10.81 -0.95 -23.57
C GLU A 65 -9.37 -0.88 -23.03
N HIS A 66 -9.13 -0.17 -21.92
CA HIS A 66 -7.80 0.06 -21.36
C HIS A 66 -7.61 -0.51 -19.95
N SER A 67 -8.57 -1.29 -19.43
CA SER A 67 -8.48 -1.83 -18.07
C SER A 67 -7.34 -2.84 -17.89
N HIS A 68 -6.84 -3.44 -18.97
CA HIS A 68 -5.70 -4.37 -18.97
C HIS A 68 -4.33 -3.67 -19.07
N LEU A 69 -4.31 -2.34 -19.23
CA LEU A 69 -3.10 -1.52 -19.31
C LEU A 69 -2.88 -0.74 -18.01
N GLY A 70 -1.63 -0.36 -17.75
CA GLY A 70 -1.21 0.40 -16.57
C GLY A 70 -0.44 -0.42 -15.54
N PRO A 71 -0.01 0.23 -14.45
CA PRO A 71 0.74 -0.40 -13.38
C PRO A 71 -0.01 -1.56 -12.72
N ILE A 72 0.77 -2.53 -12.26
CA ILE A 72 0.35 -3.50 -11.27
C ILE A 72 0.62 -2.89 -9.89
N VAL A 73 -0.43 -2.74 -9.10
CA VAL A 73 -0.33 -2.11 -7.78
C VAL A 73 -0.24 -3.20 -6.72
N LEU A 74 0.91 -3.27 -6.07
CA LEU A 74 1.17 -4.18 -4.96
C LEU A 74 0.79 -3.49 -3.66
N MET A 75 -0.26 -4.00 -3.01
CA MET A 75 -0.73 -3.49 -1.73
C MET A 75 0.09 -4.14 -0.62
N ASP A 76 0.97 -3.35 0.00
CA ASP A 76 1.69 -3.73 1.20
C ASP A 76 0.75 -3.58 2.40
N VAL A 77 0.07 -4.67 2.74
CA VAL A 77 -1.01 -4.65 3.74
C VAL A 77 -0.50 -4.71 5.18
N ARG A 78 0.73 -5.18 5.40
CA ARG A 78 1.32 -5.28 6.74
C ARG A 78 2.16 -4.06 7.11
N ASP A 79 2.42 -3.17 6.16
CA ASP A 79 2.83 -1.79 6.41
C ASP A 79 1.69 -0.77 6.15
N ASN A 80 0.50 -1.00 6.73
CA ASN A 80 -0.66 -0.14 6.53
C ASN A 80 -0.66 1.06 7.50
N ILE A 81 -0.44 2.26 6.96
CA ILE A 81 -0.36 3.51 7.73
C ILE A 81 -1.66 3.83 8.47
N GLY A 82 -2.81 3.56 7.86
CA GLY A 82 -4.11 3.73 8.52
C GLY A 82 -4.33 2.77 9.70
N GLY A 83 -3.58 1.66 9.73
CA GLY A 83 -3.53 0.71 10.84
C GLY A 83 -2.46 1.04 11.89
N GLY A 84 -1.72 2.15 11.74
CA GLY A 84 -0.68 2.58 12.68
C GLY A 84 0.72 2.05 12.36
N SER A 85 0.98 1.62 11.12
CA SER A 85 2.29 1.12 10.71
C SER A 85 3.35 2.21 10.49
N THR A 86 4.59 1.78 10.25
CA THR A 86 5.79 2.61 10.22
C THR A 86 6.00 3.38 8.92
N ALA A 87 5.40 2.94 7.81
CA ALA A 87 5.52 3.48 6.46
C ALA A 87 6.89 3.31 5.79
N ASP A 88 7.80 2.56 6.39
CA ASP A 88 9.19 2.43 5.96
C ASP A 88 9.55 1.01 5.49
N SER A 89 8.57 0.15 5.18
CA SER A 89 8.88 -1.25 4.85
C SER A 89 9.68 -1.42 3.55
N THR A 90 10.76 -2.19 3.67
CA THR A 90 11.72 -2.50 2.60
C THR A 90 11.56 -3.91 2.04
N HIS A 91 10.66 -4.73 2.59
CA HIS A 91 10.52 -6.15 2.20
C HIS A 91 10.27 -6.34 0.71
N ILE A 92 9.36 -5.56 0.11
CA ILE A 92 9.07 -5.65 -1.34
C ILE A 92 10.25 -5.10 -2.15
N LEU A 93 10.87 -4.00 -1.73
CA LEU A 93 12.03 -3.42 -2.40
C LEU A 93 13.19 -4.41 -2.47
N LYS A 94 13.45 -5.15 -1.38
CA LYS A 94 14.50 -6.16 -1.30
C LYS A 94 14.33 -7.21 -2.39
N VAL A 95 13.15 -7.83 -2.44
CA VAL A 95 12.85 -8.89 -3.40
C VAL A 95 12.82 -8.34 -4.84
N ALA A 96 12.31 -7.12 -5.03
CA ALA A 96 12.32 -6.46 -6.34
C ALA A 96 13.74 -6.18 -6.85
N GLN A 97 14.70 -5.85 -5.98
CA GLN A 97 16.12 -5.73 -6.34
C GLN A 97 16.73 -7.08 -6.72
N GLU A 98 16.50 -8.12 -5.90
CA GLU A 98 16.99 -9.47 -6.16
C GLU A 98 16.47 -10.06 -7.48
N MET A 99 15.20 -9.79 -7.79
CA MET A 99 14.54 -10.19 -9.04
C MET A 99 14.84 -9.24 -10.22
N LYS A 100 15.56 -8.14 -9.99
CA LYS A 100 15.90 -7.11 -11.00
C LYS A 100 14.66 -6.55 -11.71
N ILE A 101 13.62 -6.25 -10.94
CA ILE A 101 12.40 -5.63 -11.45
C ILE A 101 12.69 -4.20 -11.90
N ASP A 102 12.31 -3.89 -13.13
CA ASP A 102 12.33 -2.59 -13.79
C ASP A 102 10.98 -1.88 -13.67
N GLY A 103 10.97 -0.55 -13.84
CA GLY A 103 9.73 0.23 -13.81
C GLY A 103 9.02 0.16 -12.45
N TYR A 104 9.78 0.15 -11.36
CA TYR A 104 9.31 0.05 -9.99
C TYR A 104 9.20 1.43 -9.33
N LEU A 105 8.07 1.69 -8.67
CA LEU A 105 7.81 2.91 -7.89
C LEU A 105 7.37 2.56 -6.46
N GLN A 106 7.98 3.19 -5.46
CA GLN A 106 7.57 3.05 -4.06
C GLN A 106 7.79 4.34 -3.27
N THR A 107 6.91 4.61 -2.32
CA THR A 107 7.10 5.63 -1.29
C THR A 107 7.63 5.01 0.01
N LEU A 108 8.59 5.66 0.67
CA LEU A 108 9.16 5.25 1.95
C LEU A 108 9.20 6.44 2.92
N TYR A 109 8.78 6.23 4.15
CA TYR A 109 9.05 7.15 5.24
C TYR A 109 10.51 6.98 5.69
N ASP A 110 11.32 8.03 5.52
CA ASP A 110 12.72 8.02 5.89
C ASP A 110 13.26 9.47 5.99
N PRO A 111 12.99 10.17 7.11
CA PRO A 111 13.41 11.56 7.28
C PRO A 111 14.93 11.75 7.24
N GLU A 112 15.71 10.76 7.69
CA GLU A 112 17.17 10.82 7.64
C GLU A 112 17.68 10.80 6.19
N SER A 113 17.14 9.90 5.36
CA SER A 113 17.51 9.83 3.95
C SER A 113 17.04 11.07 3.18
N VAL A 114 15.88 11.65 3.54
CA VAL A 114 15.46 12.96 3.01
C VAL A 114 16.51 14.03 3.32
N GLU A 115 16.94 14.16 4.59
CA GLU A 115 17.93 15.16 5.00
C GLU A 115 19.26 14.99 4.24
N LEU A 116 19.74 13.75 4.09
CA LEU A 116 20.95 13.45 3.32
C LEU A 116 20.83 13.88 1.86
N CYS A 117 19.71 13.56 1.21
CA CYS A 117 19.46 13.95 -0.18
C CYS A 117 19.30 15.47 -0.34
N VAL A 118 18.65 16.14 0.60
CA VAL A 118 18.45 17.59 0.59
C VAL A 118 19.79 18.31 0.72
N ASN A 119 20.65 17.86 1.63
CA ASN A 119 22.00 18.39 1.81
C ASN A 119 22.89 18.17 0.57
N ALA A 120 22.71 17.05 -0.14
CA ALA A 120 23.42 16.78 -1.39
C ALA A 120 22.93 17.64 -2.56
N GLY A 121 21.62 17.92 -2.61
CA GLY A 121 20.98 18.75 -3.62
C GLY A 121 20.51 17.99 -4.87
N GLU A 122 19.59 18.59 -5.62
CA GLU A 122 19.10 18.04 -6.89
C GLU A 122 20.24 17.85 -7.91
N GLY A 123 20.26 16.71 -8.59
CA GLY A 123 21.28 16.32 -9.54
C GLY A 123 22.48 15.58 -8.94
N ALA A 124 22.61 15.54 -7.60
CA ALA A 124 23.68 14.79 -6.95
C ALA A 124 23.44 13.28 -7.02
N GLU A 125 24.51 12.53 -7.24
CA GLU A 125 24.54 11.08 -7.06
C GLU A 125 25.02 10.75 -5.65
N VAL A 126 24.23 9.98 -4.90
CA VAL A 126 24.55 9.59 -3.52
C VAL A 126 24.25 8.12 -3.28
N THR A 127 24.91 7.54 -2.27
CA THR A 127 24.62 6.21 -1.75
C THR A 127 24.07 6.37 -0.34
N ILE A 128 22.88 5.83 -0.09
CA ILE A 128 22.14 5.96 1.17
C ILE A 128 21.46 4.64 1.53
N ASP A 129 21.23 4.43 2.83
CA ASP A 129 20.45 3.30 3.35
C ASP A 129 19.01 3.76 3.60
N VAL A 130 18.05 3.16 2.91
CA VAL A 130 16.64 3.59 2.94
C VAL A 130 15.72 2.60 3.64
N GLY A 131 14.75 3.15 4.38
CA GLY A 131 13.66 2.39 5.03
C GLY A 131 14.13 1.42 6.11
N GLY A 132 13.19 0.71 6.75
CA GLY A 132 13.50 -0.32 7.76
C GLY A 132 14.21 0.21 9.01
N LYS A 133 13.99 1.49 9.36
CA LYS A 133 14.68 2.18 10.47
C LYS A 133 13.82 2.30 11.72
N THR A 134 12.52 2.10 11.60
CA THR A 134 11.57 2.34 12.69
C THR A 134 11.47 1.18 13.67
N ASP A 135 11.46 -0.06 13.17
CA ASP A 135 11.38 -1.28 13.99
C ASP A 135 12.08 -2.46 13.29
N ASN A 136 11.95 -3.66 13.86
CA ASN A 136 12.52 -4.90 13.33
C ASN A 136 11.49 -5.79 12.59
N MET A 137 10.29 -5.27 12.28
CA MET A 137 9.23 -6.01 11.60
C MET A 137 9.07 -5.61 10.13
N HIS A 138 9.53 -4.42 9.74
CA HIS A 138 9.34 -3.87 8.38
C HIS A 138 10.54 -4.04 7.44
N GLY A 139 11.54 -4.80 7.86
CA GLY A 139 12.72 -5.14 7.08
C GLY A 139 13.94 -4.35 7.51
N GLU A 140 15.10 -4.72 6.98
CA GLU A 140 16.35 -4.00 7.22
C GLU A 140 16.50 -2.83 6.24
N PRO A 141 17.28 -1.79 6.59
CA PRO A 141 17.65 -0.76 5.64
C PRO A 141 18.30 -1.32 4.38
N ILE A 142 17.95 -0.75 3.22
CA ILE A 142 18.49 -1.16 1.93
C ILE A 142 19.39 -0.07 1.38
N THR A 143 20.65 -0.42 1.13
CA THR A 143 21.59 0.46 0.43
C THR A 143 21.17 0.64 -1.03
N ILE A 144 20.99 1.88 -1.44
CA ILE A 144 20.73 2.27 -2.82
C ILE A 144 21.71 3.36 -3.27
N THR A 145 22.09 3.33 -4.54
CA THR A 145 22.87 4.39 -5.18
C THR A 145 22.06 4.96 -6.34
N GLY A 146 22.06 6.28 -6.48
CA GLY A 146 21.24 6.95 -7.49
C GLY A 146 21.28 8.46 -7.39
N THR A 147 20.42 9.09 -8.17
CA THR A 147 20.36 10.55 -8.30
C THR A 147 19.19 11.14 -7.53
N VAL A 148 19.45 12.23 -6.80
CA VAL A 148 18.41 13.11 -6.24
C VAL A 148 17.76 13.87 -7.40
N LYS A 149 16.57 13.46 -7.85
CA LYS A 149 15.93 14.04 -9.04
C LYS A 149 15.12 15.28 -8.73
N ARG A 150 14.51 15.33 -7.56
CA ARG A 150 13.66 16.44 -7.15
C ARG A 150 13.52 16.48 -5.63
N ILE A 151 13.60 17.68 -5.07
CA ILE A 151 13.28 17.99 -3.67
C ILE A 151 11.98 18.81 -3.66
N HIS A 152 11.09 18.52 -2.71
CA HIS A 152 9.79 19.20 -2.61
C HIS A 152 9.40 19.38 -1.14
N ASP A 153 8.68 20.46 -0.83
CA ASP A 153 8.21 20.81 0.51
C ASP A 153 7.04 19.96 1.04
N GLY A 154 6.70 18.85 0.36
CA GLY A 154 5.66 17.91 0.79
C GLY A 154 4.21 18.23 0.46
N LYS A 155 3.85 19.47 0.13
CA LYS A 155 2.45 19.86 0.02
C LYS A 155 1.86 19.56 -1.35
N TYR A 156 0.65 19.00 -1.39
CA TYR A 156 -0.09 18.78 -2.62
C TYR A 156 -1.61 18.80 -2.38
N GLU A 157 -2.34 18.94 -3.47
CA GLU A 157 -3.80 18.99 -3.49
C GLU A 157 -4.35 17.80 -4.26
N GLU A 158 -5.31 17.07 -3.70
CA GLU A 158 -6.09 16.05 -4.39
C GLU A 158 -7.42 16.66 -4.84
N HIS A 159 -7.69 16.59 -6.14
CA HIS A 159 -8.88 17.17 -6.73
C HIS A 159 -10.03 16.16 -6.84
N ARG A 160 -9.77 14.88 -6.60
CA ARG A 160 -10.75 13.78 -6.64
C ARG A 160 -11.34 13.52 -5.25
N PRO A 161 -12.55 12.94 -5.14
CA PRO A 161 -13.18 12.64 -3.85
C PRO A 161 -12.56 11.40 -3.17
N ASN A 162 -11.24 11.35 -3.06
CA ASN A 162 -10.51 10.28 -2.39
C ASN A 162 -10.53 10.48 -0.87
N HIS A 163 -10.47 9.37 -0.13
CA HIS A 163 -10.32 9.36 1.33
C HIS A 163 -11.25 10.33 2.10
N GLY A 164 -12.55 10.29 1.78
CA GLY A 164 -13.54 11.17 2.43
C GLY A 164 -13.53 12.61 1.93
N GLY A 165 -12.93 12.88 0.76
CA GLY A 165 -12.82 14.22 0.19
C GLY A 165 -11.70 15.05 0.82
N GLN A 166 -10.72 14.41 1.48
CA GLN A 166 -9.53 15.10 1.94
C GLN A 166 -8.81 15.70 0.73
N ARG A 167 -8.57 17.01 0.79
CA ARG A 167 -8.07 17.79 -0.33
C ARG A 167 -6.61 18.18 -0.19
N PHE A 168 -6.18 18.59 1.00
CA PHE A 168 -4.82 19.06 1.25
C PHE A 168 -4.03 18.02 2.05
N PHE A 169 -2.82 17.74 1.58
CA PHE A 169 -1.92 16.76 2.18
C PHE A 169 -0.52 17.37 2.35
N ASP A 170 0.24 16.79 3.27
CA ASP A 170 1.60 17.19 3.59
C ASP A 170 2.45 15.95 3.93
N ASP A 171 3.39 15.62 3.05
CA ASP A 171 4.37 14.54 3.24
C ASP A 171 5.60 14.98 4.07
N GLY A 172 5.63 16.25 4.50
CA GLY A 172 6.87 16.91 4.88
C GLY A 172 7.83 17.03 3.70
N GLU A 173 9.04 17.53 3.96
CA GLU A 173 10.08 17.52 2.94
C GLU A 173 10.26 16.10 2.37
N ARG A 174 10.33 16.01 1.06
CA ARG A 174 10.38 14.74 0.34
C ARG A 174 11.25 14.82 -0.88
N VAL A 175 11.79 13.67 -1.28
CA VAL A 175 12.74 13.53 -2.37
C VAL A 175 12.29 12.46 -3.33
N ARG A 176 12.33 12.77 -4.63
CA ARG A 176 12.35 11.76 -5.68
C ARG A 176 13.79 11.32 -5.90
N PHE A 177 14.04 10.05 -5.67
CA PHE A 177 15.32 9.40 -5.85
C PHE A 177 15.22 8.34 -6.96
N ASP A 178 15.94 8.53 -8.07
CA ASP A 178 15.99 7.52 -9.13
C ASP A 178 17.29 6.71 -8.97
N THR A 179 17.16 5.42 -8.72
CA THR A 179 18.29 4.51 -8.46
C THR A 179 19.00 4.11 -9.75
N ASN A 180 20.30 3.78 -9.66
CA ASN A 180 21.09 3.31 -10.79
C ASN A 180 20.58 1.97 -11.35
N ASP A 181 19.86 1.17 -10.54
CA ASP A 181 19.21 -0.07 -10.96
C ASP A 181 17.75 0.13 -11.45
N GLY A 182 17.35 1.37 -11.75
CA GLY A 182 16.13 1.68 -12.51
C GLY A 182 14.84 1.73 -11.69
N LYS A 183 14.92 1.93 -10.37
CA LYS A 183 13.78 2.11 -9.48
C LYS A 183 13.59 3.60 -9.16
N THR A 184 12.35 4.02 -8.95
CA THR A 184 12.02 5.34 -8.42
C THR A 184 11.52 5.19 -7.00
N ILE A 185 12.21 5.82 -6.06
CA ILE A 185 11.86 5.86 -4.64
C ILE A 185 11.48 7.29 -4.27
N ILE A 186 10.33 7.47 -3.64
CA ILE A 186 9.95 8.74 -3.05
C ILE A 186 10.17 8.63 -1.54
N LEU A 187 11.16 9.36 -1.03
CA LEU A 187 11.47 9.45 0.38
C LEU A 187 10.66 10.58 1.00
N THR A 188 10.03 10.35 2.14
CA THR A 188 9.15 11.30 2.84
C THR A 188 9.61 11.50 4.28
N SER A 189 9.48 12.71 4.81
CA SER A 189 9.85 13.02 6.21
C SER A 189 8.68 12.94 7.19
N LEU A 190 7.43 12.92 6.70
CA LEU A 190 6.24 12.57 7.48
C LEU A 190 5.63 11.28 6.95
N ARG A 191 4.97 10.53 7.84
CA ARG A 191 4.25 9.30 7.46
C ARG A 191 2.99 9.66 6.70
N THR A 192 2.93 9.30 5.43
CA THR A 192 1.78 9.59 4.57
C THR A 192 1.35 8.40 3.73
N GLY A 193 0.03 8.19 3.70
CA GLY A 193 -0.58 7.09 2.96
C GLY A 193 -0.66 7.37 1.47
N ASN A 194 -0.61 6.30 0.66
CA ASN A 194 -0.83 6.37 -0.78
C ASN A 194 -2.33 6.51 -1.09
N THR A 195 -2.94 7.63 -0.68
CA THR A 195 -4.39 7.87 -0.80
C THR A 195 -4.75 8.89 -1.88
N ALA A 196 -3.75 9.46 -2.55
CA ALA A 196 -3.89 10.41 -3.64
C ALA A 196 -2.75 10.20 -4.64
N ARG A 197 -3.07 10.17 -5.94
CA ARG A 197 -2.04 10.08 -6.99
C ARG A 197 -1.22 11.37 -7.10
N GLU A 198 -1.76 12.46 -6.58
CA GLU A 198 -1.17 13.79 -6.67
C GLU A 198 0.08 13.88 -5.79
N GLN A 199 0.23 12.96 -4.82
CA GLN A 199 1.49 12.67 -4.14
C GLN A 199 2.62 12.37 -5.14
N ILE A 200 2.33 11.60 -6.18
CA ILE A 200 3.28 11.15 -7.20
C ILE A 200 3.42 12.19 -8.32
N TYR A 201 2.31 12.72 -8.84
CA TYR A 201 2.35 13.72 -9.93
C TYR A 201 3.09 15.00 -9.52
N SER A 202 2.92 15.47 -8.29
CA SER A 202 3.62 16.66 -7.78
C SER A 202 5.15 16.48 -7.74
N MET A 203 5.65 15.24 -7.76
CA MET A 203 7.08 14.92 -7.92
C MET A 203 7.52 14.79 -9.40
N GLY A 204 6.66 15.11 -10.35
CA GLY A 204 6.93 15.03 -11.79
C GLY A 204 6.97 13.60 -12.32
N ILE A 205 6.25 12.68 -11.68
CA ILE A 205 6.17 11.27 -12.04
C ILE A 205 4.77 11.00 -12.60
N LYS A 206 4.70 10.30 -13.75
CA LYS A 206 3.44 9.74 -14.28
C LYS A 206 3.33 8.27 -13.86
N PRO A 207 2.60 7.93 -12.77
CA PRO A 207 2.52 6.55 -12.27
C PRO A 207 1.95 5.56 -13.29
N GLU A 208 1.17 6.01 -14.26
CA GLU A 208 0.62 5.21 -15.37
C GLU A 208 1.69 4.55 -16.24
N ASN A 209 2.92 5.09 -16.22
CA ASN A 209 4.05 4.61 -16.99
C ASN A 209 4.88 3.54 -16.27
N TYR A 210 4.54 3.23 -15.01
CA TYR A 210 5.28 2.26 -14.21
C TYR A 210 4.69 0.87 -14.37
N LYS A 211 5.56 -0.13 -14.22
CA LYS A 211 5.18 -1.54 -14.21
C LYS A 211 4.62 -1.96 -12.86
N VAL A 212 5.33 -1.61 -11.80
CA VAL A 212 4.97 -1.92 -10.42
C VAL A 212 4.91 -0.63 -9.62
N ILE A 213 3.82 -0.48 -8.87
CA ILE A 213 3.70 0.53 -7.82
C ILE A 213 3.43 -0.19 -6.50
N VAL A 214 4.20 0.12 -5.47
CA VAL A 214 3.91 -0.34 -4.11
C VAL A 214 3.09 0.71 -3.39
N ALA A 215 1.89 0.31 -2.94
CA ALA A 215 1.00 1.15 -2.15
C ALA A 215 0.79 0.56 -0.75
N LYS A 216 1.01 1.38 0.27
CA LYS A 216 0.91 0.97 1.68
C LYS A 216 -0.53 1.07 2.17
N GLY A 217 -1.16 -0.08 2.46
CA GLY A 217 -2.53 -0.15 2.95
C GLY A 217 -3.33 -1.32 2.39
N VAL A 218 -4.61 -1.40 2.79
CA VAL A 218 -5.53 -2.48 2.39
C VAL A 218 -6.64 -1.97 1.46
N SER A 219 -7.33 -0.92 1.89
CA SER A 219 -8.46 -0.33 1.16
C SER A 219 -8.22 1.11 0.76
N SER A 220 -7.58 1.91 1.63
CA SER A 220 -7.41 3.35 1.44
C SER A 220 -6.70 3.75 0.14
N PRO A 221 -5.71 3.00 -0.37
CA PRO A 221 -5.12 3.31 -1.69
C PRO A 221 -6.02 3.04 -2.89
N ARG A 222 -7.02 2.15 -2.76
CA ARG A 222 -7.75 1.66 -3.93
C ARG A 222 -8.45 2.77 -4.73
N PRO A 223 -9.17 3.74 -4.12
CA PRO A 223 -9.79 4.83 -4.89
C PRO A 223 -8.79 5.65 -5.71
N ALA A 224 -7.57 5.84 -5.20
CA ALA A 224 -6.53 6.59 -5.91
C ALA A 224 -5.93 5.79 -7.07
N TYR A 225 -5.64 4.51 -6.87
CA TYR A 225 -4.86 3.72 -7.83
C TYR A 225 -5.70 2.84 -8.76
N HIS A 226 -6.90 2.43 -8.38
CA HIS A 226 -7.78 1.63 -9.23
C HIS A 226 -8.08 2.26 -10.60
N PRO A 227 -8.25 3.59 -10.73
CA PRO A 227 -8.38 4.25 -12.03
C PRO A 227 -7.21 3.98 -12.98
N ILE A 228 -5.99 3.84 -12.47
CA ILE A 228 -4.78 3.69 -13.30
C ILE A 228 -4.20 2.28 -13.32
N ALA A 229 -4.61 1.41 -12.40
CA ALA A 229 -4.07 0.07 -12.31
C ALA A 229 -4.59 -0.82 -13.45
N SER A 230 -3.75 -1.76 -13.91
CA SER A 230 -4.23 -2.94 -14.63
C SER A 230 -4.78 -3.97 -13.64
N GLU A 231 -4.06 -4.16 -12.52
CA GLU A 231 -4.42 -5.10 -11.46
C GLU A 231 -3.98 -4.57 -10.08
N ILE A 232 -4.71 -4.92 -9.02
CA ILE A 232 -4.33 -4.62 -7.63
C ILE A 232 -4.13 -5.93 -6.87
N ILE A 233 -2.88 -6.26 -6.57
CA ILE A 233 -2.51 -7.49 -5.88
C ILE A 233 -2.28 -7.19 -4.40
N VAL A 234 -2.98 -7.90 -3.52
CA VAL A 234 -2.72 -7.87 -2.08
C VAL A 234 -1.53 -8.75 -1.77
N VAL A 235 -0.50 -8.21 -1.11
CA VAL A 235 0.77 -8.92 -0.91
C VAL A 235 0.96 -9.31 0.55
N ASN A 236 1.37 -10.57 0.78
CA ASN A 236 1.68 -11.06 2.12
C ASN A 236 3.11 -10.64 2.56
N THR A 237 3.27 -9.35 2.90
CA THR A 237 4.49 -8.83 3.55
C THR A 237 4.52 -9.17 5.04
N PRO A 238 5.67 -9.13 5.73
CA PRO A 238 5.72 -9.01 7.20
C PRO A 238 5.41 -7.57 7.67
N GLY A 239 4.95 -7.40 8.91
CA GLY A 239 4.71 -6.07 9.49
C GLY A 239 3.66 -6.04 10.60
N VAL A 240 3.50 -4.88 11.24
CA VAL A 240 2.70 -4.71 12.47
C VAL A 240 1.20 -4.65 12.21
N THR A 241 0.75 -4.47 10.97
CA THR A 241 -0.69 -4.48 10.62
C THR A 241 -1.14 -5.79 9.99
N SER A 242 -0.47 -6.88 10.36
CA SER A 242 -0.83 -8.23 9.94
C SER A 242 -2.27 -8.60 10.26
N ALA A 243 -2.98 -9.15 9.26
CA ALA A 243 -4.23 -9.87 9.48
C ALA A 243 -4.01 -11.31 9.96
N ASP A 244 -2.78 -11.83 9.84
CA ASP A 244 -2.39 -13.10 10.44
C ASP A 244 -2.12 -12.88 11.93
N LEU A 245 -3.17 -13.16 12.71
CA LEU A 245 -3.17 -12.99 14.13
C LEU A 245 -2.11 -13.86 14.84
N SER A 246 -1.64 -14.96 14.24
CA SER A 246 -0.64 -15.84 14.87
C SER A 246 0.77 -15.21 14.98
N THR A 247 1.01 -14.12 14.24
CA THR A 247 2.32 -13.44 14.20
C THR A 247 2.62 -12.53 15.39
N PHE A 248 1.65 -12.33 16.27
CA PHE A 248 1.80 -11.44 17.43
C PHE A 248 1.81 -12.20 18.75
N GLU A 249 2.51 -11.64 19.74
CA GLU A 249 2.44 -12.08 21.13
C GLU A 249 1.34 -11.31 21.87
N TYR A 250 0.29 -12.01 22.29
CA TYR A 250 -0.83 -11.41 23.04
C TYR A 250 -0.71 -11.69 24.53
N LYS A 251 -0.82 -10.63 25.35
CA LYS A 251 -0.72 -10.74 26.82
C LYS A 251 -2.07 -10.70 27.54
N ASN A 252 -3.06 -10.00 26.96
CA ASN A 252 -4.34 -9.69 27.62
C ASN A 252 -5.57 -10.05 26.78
N ILE A 253 -5.46 -11.01 25.84
CA ILE A 253 -6.62 -11.48 25.07
C ILE A 253 -7.55 -12.32 25.93
N ARG A 254 -8.84 -12.33 25.56
CA ARG A 254 -9.82 -13.24 26.16
C ARG A 254 -9.36 -14.68 25.94
N LYS A 255 -9.62 -15.55 26.93
CA LYS A 255 -9.34 -16.99 26.82
C LYS A 255 -10.11 -17.56 25.64
N SER A 256 -11.44 -17.47 25.68
CA SER A 256 -12.26 -17.85 24.54
C SER A 256 -12.21 -16.79 23.43
N LEU A 257 -11.35 -16.97 22.44
CA LEU A 257 -11.20 -16.04 21.31
C LEU A 257 -10.78 -16.77 20.04
N TYR A 258 -11.70 -16.86 19.08
CA TYR A 258 -11.35 -17.28 17.71
C TYR A 258 -10.41 -16.24 17.07
N PRO A 259 -9.34 -16.64 16.36
CA PRO A 259 -8.95 -18.00 16.01
C PRO A 259 -7.99 -18.68 17.00
N PHE A 260 -7.63 -18.05 18.12
CA PHE A 260 -6.64 -18.58 19.07
C PHE A 260 -7.13 -19.78 19.88
N GLN A 261 -8.42 -19.80 20.24
CA GLN A 261 -9.05 -20.86 21.01
C GLN A 261 -10.44 -21.13 20.46
N GLU A 262 -10.92 -22.37 20.65
CA GLU A 262 -12.28 -22.72 20.28
C GLU A 262 -13.25 -21.86 21.11
N PRO A 263 -14.12 -21.09 20.44
CA PRO A 263 -14.94 -20.10 21.11
C PRO A 263 -16.13 -20.76 21.81
N ASP A 264 -16.48 -20.32 23.02
CA ASP A 264 -17.70 -20.72 23.74
C ASP A 264 -18.90 -19.85 23.35
N TYR A 265 -18.76 -19.08 22.27
CA TYR A 265 -19.75 -18.22 21.63
C TYR A 265 -19.68 -18.36 20.11
N PRO A 266 -20.78 -18.15 19.35
CA PRO A 266 -22.19 -18.18 19.70
C PRO A 266 -22.79 -19.51 19.16
N PRO A 267 -22.57 -20.68 19.78
CA PRO A 267 -23.22 -21.89 19.31
C PRO A 267 -24.67 -21.93 19.83
N ASN A 268 -25.57 -21.13 19.24
CA ASN A 268 -27.02 -21.36 19.22
C ASN A 268 -27.71 -20.36 18.25
N SER A 269 -28.30 -20.88 17.17
CA SER A 269 -29.06 -20.14 16.14
C SER A 269 -30.55 -19.97 16.48
N ASN A 270 -30.97 -20.27 17.71
CA ASN A 270 -32.39 -20.41 18.04
C ASN A 270 -32.82 -19.40 19.11
N GLU A 271 -33.07 -18.18 18.66
CA GLU A 271 -34.24 -17.36 19.04
C GLU A 271 -34.74 -16.63 17.79
#